data_AF-A0A520EC05-F1
#
_entry.id   AF-A0A520EC05-F1
#
_cell.length_a   1.000
_cell.length_b   1.000
_cell.length_c   1.000
_cell.angle_alpha   90.00
_cell.angle_beta   90.00
_cell.angle_gamma   90.00
#
_symmetry.space_group_name_H-M   'P 1'
#
loop_
_entity.id
_entity.type
_entity.pdbx_description
1 polymer ?
#
loop_
_entity_poly.entity_id
_entity_poly.type
_entity_poly.pdbx_seq_one_letter_code
_entity_poly.pdbx_strand_id
1 'polypeptide(L)'
;IRARRVVEGETAALAAEHGKRRDFDAMQRAIDTMQSLADRNVMPLEGDRAFHVAIVEASGNAVLIETVQGFWDSRKGPLFTRLGGYFETVISWRRAIAEHQLIRDAIVARDPAAARAAMHAHMDKSHQRFSASWRRAKVT
;
A
#
# COMPACT_ATOMS: atom_id res chain seq x y z
N ILE A 1 4.07 10.04 -2.33
CA ILE A 1 2.78 9.45 -2.81
C ILE A 1 2.72 9.37 -4.34
N ARG A 2 2.91 10.48 -5.09
CA ARG A 2 2.85 10.43 -6.56
C ARG A 2 3.90 9.52 -7.22
N ALA A 3 5.15 9.54 -6.74
CA ALA A 3 6.19 8.61 -7.21
C ALA A 3 5.79 7.14 -7.02
N ARG A 4 5.33 6.80 -5.80
CA ARG A 4 4.76 5.48 -5.48
C ARG A 4 3.61 5.09 -6.41
N ARG A 5 2.70 6.02 -6.74
CA ARG A 5 1.60 5.75 -7.69
C ARG A 5 2.11 5.29 -9.05
N VAL A 6 3.14 5.95 -9.60
CA VAL A 6 3.72 5.59 -10.91
C VAL A 6 4.36 4.20 -10.85
N VAL A 7 5.22 3.97 -9.87
CA VAL A 7 6.01 2.73 -9.81
C VAL A 7 5.16 1.55 -9.36
N GLU A 8 4.37 1.71 -8.29
CA GLU A 8 3.65 0.59 -7.69
C GLU A 8 2.45 0.14 -8.51
N GLY A 9 1.89 1.02 -9.35
CA GLY A 9 0.91 0.63 -10.36
C GLY A 9 1.47 -0.41 -11.33
N GLU A 10 2.67 -0.18 -11.83
CA GLU A 10 3.35 -1.11 -12.74
C GLU A 10 3.84 -2.38 -12.02
N THR A 11 4.32 -2.28 -10.77
CA THR A 11 4.71 -3.49 -10.03
C THR A 11 3.50 -4.37 -9.71
N ALA A 12 2.32 -3.80 -9.48
CA ALA A 12 1.08 -4.57 -9.33
C ALA A 12 0.69 -5.29 -10.63
N ALA A 13 0.87 -4.65 -11.80
CA ALA A 13 0.67 -5.31 -13.08
C ALA A 13 1.65 -6.47 -13.28
N LEU A 14 2.96 -6.24 -13.04
CA LEU A 14 3.98 -7.28 -13.14
C LEU A 14 3.73 -8.44 -12.17
N ALA A 15 3.25 -8.15 -10.96
CA ALA A 15 2.86 -9.17 -10.00
C ALA A 15 1.70 -10.04 -10.51
N ALA A 16 0.73 -9.45 -11.23
CA ALA A 16 -0.33 -10.21 -11.88
C ALA A 16 0.22 -11.13 -12.99
N GLU A 17 1.19 -10.66 -13.78
CA GLU A 17 1.80 -11.43 -14.86
C GLU A 17 2.72 -12.56 -14.36
N HIS A 18 3.55 -12.29 -13.35
CA HIS A 18 4.67 -13.16 -12.98
C HIS A 18 4.57 -13.79 -11.59
N GLY A 19 3.68 -13.28 -10.73
CA GLY A 19 3.57 -13.72 -9.34
C GLY A 19 3.29 -15.22 -9.23
N LYS A 20 3.79 -15.83 -8.16
CA LYS A 20 3.61 -17.25 -7.83
C LYS A 20 2.73 -17.38 -6.59
N ARG A 21 2.27 -18.61 -6.31
CA ARG A 21 1.45 -18.91 -5.13
C ARG A 21 2.03 -18.31 -3.84
N ARG A 22 3.33 -18.49 -3.61
CA ARG A 22 4.04 -17.95 -2.43
C ARG A 22 3.92 -16.43 -2.29
N ASP A 23 3.89 -15.71 -3.40
CA ASP A 23 3.83 -14.25 -3.43
C ASP A 23 2.40 -13.80 -3.11
N PHE A 24 1.40 -14.49 -3.67
CA PHE A 24 -0.02 -14.26 -3.33
C PHE A 24 -0.32 -14.55 -1.86
N ASP A 25 0.29 -15.60 -1.30
CA ASP A 25 0.15 -15.93 0.12
C ASP A 25 0.83 -14.87 0.99
N ALA A 26 1.94 -14.28 0.54
CA ALA A 26 2.59 -13.17 1.25
C ALA A 26 1.71 -11.91 1.27
N MET A 27 1.08 -11.58 0.14
CA MET A 27 0.10 -10.50 0.06
C MET A 27 -1.08 -10.74 1.01
N GLN A 28 -1.61 -11.97 1.05
CA GLN A 28 -2.71 -12.31 1.94
C GLN A 28 -2.32 -12.20 3.42
N ARG A 29 -1.16 -12.75 3.81
CA ARG A 29 -0.66 -12.64 5.20
C ARG A 29 -0.49 -11.19 5.64
N ALA A 30 -0.04 -10.32 4.74
CA ALA A 30 0.07 -8.90 5.03
C ALA A 30 -1.30 -8.25 5.27
N ILE A 31 -2.32 -8.58 4.46
CA ILE A 31 -3.71 -8.14 4.67
C ILE A 31 -4.26 -8.65 5.99
N ASP A 32 -4.06 -9.92 6.32
CA ASP A 32 -4.54 -10.53 7.56
C ASP A 32 -3.90 -9.85 8.79
N THR A 33 -2.61 -9.53 8.70
CA THR A 33 -1.89 -8.76 9.71
C THR A 33 -2.49 -7.36 9.89
N MET A 34 -2.80 -6.68 8.77
CA MET A 34 -3.45 -5.36 8.84
C MET A 34 -4.82 -5.44 9.52
N GLN A 35 -5.62 -6.45 9.18
CA GLN A 35 -6.95 -6.66 9.75
C GLN A 35 -6.88 -6.91 11.27
N SER A 36 -5.99 -7.82 11.70
CA SER A 36 -5.76 -8.13 13.12
C SER A 36 -5.28 -6.92 13.94
N LEU A 37 -4.44 -6.06 13.38
CA LEU A 37 -4.01 -4.82 14.03
C LEU A 37 -5.16 -3.82 14.12
N ALA A 38 -5.88 -3.61 13.02
CA ALA A 38 -7.01 -2.67 12.96
C ALA A 38 -8.15 -3.06 13.93
N ASP A 39 -8.43 -4.35 14.09
CA ASP A 39 -9.44 -4.84 15.04
C ASP A 39 -9.04 -4.63 16.51
N ARG A 40 -7.74 -4.51 16.79
CA ARG A 40 -7.21 -4.12 18.11
C ARG A 40 -7.03 -2.61 18.26
N ASN A 41 -7.54 -1.81 17.32
CA ASN A 41 -7.31 -0.35 17.23
C ASN A 41 -5.82 0.04 17.16
N VAL A 42 -4.97 -0.85 16.65
CA VAL A 42 -3.54 -0.58 16.39
C VAL A 42 -3.38 -0.19 14.92
N MET A 43 -2.55 0.82 14.65
CA MET A 43 -2.28 1.25 13.28
C MET A 43 -1.53 0.15 12.51
N PRO A 44 -2.06 -0.34 11.38
CA PRO A 44 -1.55 -1.51 10.67
C PRO A 44 -0.35 -1.21 9.75
N LEU A 45 0.55 -0.31 10.16
CA LEU A 45 1.66 0.21 9.34
C LEU A 45 2.63 -0.87 8.84
N GLU A 46 2.90 -1.87 9.67
CA GLU A 46 3.77 -2.98 9.31
C GLU A 46 3.15 -3.84 8.21
N GLY A 47 1.87 -4.18 8.35
CA GLY A 47 1.13 -4.94 7.34
C GLY A 47 0.99 -4.17 6.02
N ASP A 48 0.76 -2.84 6.10
CA ASP A 48 0.72 -1.94 4.93
C ASP A 48 2.06 -2.00 4.16
N ARG A 49 3.18 -1.81 4.86
CA ARG A 49 4.51 -1.93 4.24
C ARG A 49 4.75 -3.33 3.65
N ALA A 50 4.46 -4.38 4.41
CA ALA A 50 4.68 -5.76 3.98
C ALA A 50 3.89 -6.11 2.71
N PHE A 51 2.65 -5.60 2.59
CA PHE A 51 1.82 -5.81 1.40
C PHE A 51 2.46 -5.22 0.14
N HIS A 52 2.90 -3.97 0.21
CA HIS A 52 3.52 -3.30 -0.92
C HIS A 52 4.90 -3.89 -1.29
N VAL A 53 5.67 -4.36 -0.30
CA VAL A 53 6.91 -5.11 -0.54
C VAL A 53 6.60 -6.44 -1.24
N ALA A 54 5.61 -7.20 -0.78
CA ALA A 54 5.23 -8.48 -1.40
C ALA A 54 4.82 -8.33 -2.88
N ILE A 55 4.13 -7.24 -3.24
CA ILE A 55 3.79 -6.94 -4.64
C ILE A 55 5.04 -6.72 -5.49
N VAL A 56 5.99 -5.90 -5.03
CA VAL A 56 7.20 -5.65 -5.84
C VAL A 56 8.13 -6.86 -5.88
N GLU A 57 8.18 -7.67 -4.83
CA GLU A 57 8.91 -8.95 -4.84
C GLU A 57 8.34 -9.92 -5.88
N ALA A 58 7.01 -9.93 -6.05
CA ALA A 58 6.33 -10.72 -7.08
C ALA A 58 6.71 -10.32 -8.51
N SER A 59 7.24 -9.11 -8.73
CA SER A 59 7.75 -8.67 -10.04
C SER A 59 9.08 -9.35 -10.42
N GLY A 60 9.82 -9.90 -9.44
CA GLY A 60 11.12 -10.53 -9.67
C GLY A 60 12.25 -9.57 -10.05
N ASN A 61 12.05 -8.25 -9.95
CA ASN A 61 13.02 -7.23 -10.35
C ASN A 61 13.67 -6.56 -9.13
N ALA A 62 14.94 -6.87 -8.87
CA ALA A 62 15.69 -6.36 -7.71
C ALA A 62 15.73 -4.82 -7.65
N VAL A 63 15.89 -4.14 -8.79
CA VAL A 63 15.93 -2.66 -8.84
C VAL A 63 14.59 -2.06 -8.44
N LEU A 64 13.47 -2.66 -8.87
CA LEU A 64 12.14 -2.20 -8.45
C LEU A 64 11.93 -2.44 -6.95
N ILE A 65 12.39 -3.58 -6.42
CA ILE A 65 12.30 -3.90 -4.99
C ILE A 65 13.00 -2.82 -4.16
N GLU A 66 14.27 -2.52 -4.49
CA GLU A 66 15.05 -1.48 -3.81
C GLU A 66 14.39 -0.10 -3.93
N THR A 67 13.87 0.22 -5.12
CA THR A 67 13.18 1.50 -5.37
C THR A 67 11.94 1.66 -4.48
N VAL A 68 11.08 0.64 -4.42
CA VAL A 68 9.87 0.67 -3.59
C VAL A 68 10.24 0.71 -2.12
N GLN A 69 11.22 -0.08 -1.66
CA GLN A 69 11.72 -0.03 -0.29
C GLN A 69 12.24 1.36 0.09
N GLY A 70 13.00 2.01 -0.81
CA GLY A 70 13.45 3.39 -0.65
C GLY A 70 12.32 4.40 -0.48
N PHE A 71 11.20 4.24 -1.22
CA PHE A 71 10.02 5.08 -1.01
C PHE A 71 9.43 4.89 0.39
N TRP A 72 9.42 3.66 0.91
CA TRP A 72 8.93 3.38 2.26
C TRP A 72 9.84 3.93 3.35
N ASP A 73 11.15 3.80 3.19
CA ASP A 73 12.10 4.32 4.16
C ASP A 73 12.10 5.85 4.20
N SER A 74 11.81 6.52 3.07
CA SER A 74 11.60 7.98 3.04
C SER A 74 10.43 8.46 3.91
N ARG A 75 9.49 7.56 4.26
CA ARG A 75 8.36 7.84 5.17
C ARG A 75 8.72 7.72 6.66
N LYS A 76 9.97 7.41 7.03
CA LYS A 76 10.37 7.25 8.44
C LYS A 76 10.84 8.54 9.11
N GLY A 77 10.95 9.64 8.35
CA GLY A 77 11.41 10.92 8.86
C GLY A 77 10.43 11.58 9.85
N PRO A 78 10.91 12.45 10.78
CA PRO A 78 10.08 13.07 11.82
C PRO A 78 8.86 13.82 11.28
N LEU A 79 8.98 14.42 10.09
CA LEU A 79 7.89 15.11 9.41
C LEU A 79 6.74 14.15 9.05
N PHE A 80 7.07 12.96 8.54
CA PHE A 80 6.07 11.99 8.12
C PHE A 80 5.41 11.31 9.32
N THR A 81 6.17 11.04 10.38
CA THR A 81 5.64 10.53 11.65
C THR A 81 4.65 11.51 12.29
N ARG A 82 5.00 12.81 12.31
CA ARG A 82 4.13 13.87 12.86
C ARG A 82 2.86 14.08 12.02
N LEU A 83 2.95 13.97 10.69
CA LEU A 83 1.79 14.07 9.80
C LEU A 83 0.96 12.77 9.75
N GLY A 84 1.57 11.62 9.99
CA GLY A 84 0.92 10.30 10.01
C GLY A 84 -0.16 10.19 11.07
N GLY A 85 0.09 10.73 12.28
CA GLY A 85 -0.91 10.77 13.36
C GLY A 85 -2.20 11.53 13.02
N TYR A 86 -2.18 12.45 12.04
CA TYR A 86 -3.37 13.13 11.53
C TYR A 86 -4.03 12.41 10.34
N PHE A 87 -3.30 11.51 9.68
CA PHE A 87 -3.70 10.76 8.48
C PHE A 87 -4.49 9.49 8.82
N GLU A 88 -4.22 8.89 9.98
CA GLU A 88 -4.50 7.48 10.28
C GLU A 88 -5.56 7.29 11.36
N THR A 89 -6.82 7.26 10.94
CA THR A 89 -7.91 6.76 11.79
C THR A 89 -8.16 5.27 11.54
N VAL A 90 -8.74 4.57 12.51
CA VAL A 90 -9.18 3.17 12.32
C VAL A 90 -10.14 3.05 11.13
N ILE A 91 -11.04 4.03 10.93
CA ILE A 91 -11.99 4.05 9.80
C ILE A 91 -11.25 4.19 8.47
N SER A 92 -10.26 5.08 8.36
CA SER A 92 -9.47 5.21 7.14
C SER A 92 -8.67 3.94 6.84
N TRP A 93 -8.18 3.24 7.87
CA TRP A 93 -7.47 1.98 7.69
C TRP A 93 -8.38 0.84 7.24
N ARG A 94 -9.59 0.71 7.77
CA ARG A 94 -10.57 -0.27 7.26
C ARG A 94 -10.86 -0.06 5.77
N ARG A 95 -10.95 1.18 5.30
CA ARG A 95 -11.08 1.49 3.87
C ARG A 95 -9.83 1.13 3.07
N ALA A 96 -8.64 1.42 3.59
CA ALA A 96 -7.38 1.06 2.94
C ALA A 96 -7.21 -0.47 2.84
N ILE A 97 -7.60 -1.24 3.86
CA ILE A 97 -7.57 -2.71 3.84
C ILE A 97 -8.46 -3.25 2.73
N ALA A 98 -9.67 -2.72 2.57
CA ALA A 98 -10.55 -3.10 1.45
C ALA A 98 -9.94 -2.74 0.08
N GLU A 99 -9.21 -1.63 -0.03
CA GLU A 99 -8.47 -1.27 -1.24
C GLU A 99 -7.33 -2.27 -1.53
N HIS A 100 -6.60 -2.74 -0.50
CA HIS A 100 -5.57 -3.77 -0.66
C HIS A 100 -6.13 -5.12 -1.11
N GLN A 101 -7.31 -5.51 -0.61
CA GLN A 101 -8.00 -6.72 -1.05
C GLN A 101 -8.31 -6.68 -2.55
N LEU A 102 -8.84 -5.55 -3.06
CA LEU A 102 -9.11 -5.36 -4.49
C LEU A 102 -7.85 -5.49 -5.36
N ILE A 103 -6.71 -4.96 -4.89
CA ILE A 103 -5.42 -5.08 -5.59
C ILE A 103 -5.01 -6.55 -5.64
N ARG A 104 -5.01 -7.24 -4.49
CA ARG A 104 -4.65 -8.64 -4.39
C ARG A 104 -5.53 -9.51 -5.28
N ASP A 105 -6.83 -9.25 -5.31
CA ASP A 105 -7.77 -10.04 -6.09
C ASP A 105 -7.54 -9.87 -7.59
N ALA A 106 -7.26 -8.65 -8.06
CA ALA A 106 -6.87 -8.41 -9.45
C ALA A 106 -5.55 -9.11 -9.82
N ILE A 107 -4.56 -9.09 -8.92
CA ILE A 107 -3.29 -9.80 -9.09
C ILE A 107 -3.51 -11.32 -9.20
N VAL A 108 -4.30 -11.90 -8.30
CA VAL A 108 -4.58 -13.35 -8.30
C VAL A 108 -5.46 -13.77 -9.46
N ALA A 109 -6.34 -12.90 -9.93
CA ALA A 109 -7.12 -13.09 -11.15
C ALA A 109 -6.27 -13.01 -12.43
N ARG A 110 -4.95 -12.71 -12.32
CA ARG A 110 -4.04 -12.55 -13.46
C ARG A 110 -4.50 -11.46 -14.42
N ASP A 111 -5.02 -10.35 -13.88
CA ASP A 111 -5.43 -9.18 -14.66
C ASP A 111 -4.48 -8.00 -14.39
N PRO A 112 -3.45 -7.79 -15.23
CA PRO A 112 -2.47 -6.72 -15.03
C PRO A 112 -3.08 -5.32 -15.16
N ALA A 113 -4.10 -5.16 -16.00
CA ALA A 113 -4.77 -3.88 -16.19
C ALA A 113 -5.58 -3.51 -14.95
N ALA A 114 -6.36 -4.45 -14.42
CA ALA A 114 -7.11 -4.26 -13.18
C ALA A 114 -6.19 -4.06 -11.97
N ALA A 115 -5.08 -4.81 -11.87
CA ALA A 115 -4.13 -4.67 -10.77
C ALA A 115 -3.51 -3.26 -10.73
N ARG A 116 -3.07 -2.76 -11.90
CA ARG A 116 -2.56 -1.39 -12.06
C ARG A 116 -3.62 -0.35 -11.67
N ALA A 117 -4.84 -0.50 -12.18
CA ALA A 117 -5.94 0.42 -11.90
C ALA A 117 -6.30 0.46 -10.41
N ALA A 118 -6.38 -0.71 -9.76
CA ALA A 118 -6.66 -0.82 -8.33
C ALA A 118 -5.56 -0.16 -7.49
N MET A 119 -4.28 -0.38 -7.83
CA MET A 119 -3.16 0.26 -7.13
C MET A 119 -3.15 1.78 -7.32
N HIS A 120 -3.39 2.27 -8.55
CA HIS A 120 -3.55 3.70 -8.78
C HIS A 120 -4.67 4.31 -7.93
N ALA A 121 -5.84 3.65 -7.89
CA ALA A 121 -6.97 4.10 -7.09
C ALA A 121 -6.65 4.14 -5.59
N HIS A 122 -5.98 3.11 -5.07
CA HIS A 122 -5.50 3.08 -3.68
C HIS A 122 -4.56 4.27 -3.39
N MET A 123 -3.55 4.48 -4.23
CA MET A 123 -2.57 5.55 -4.06
C MET A 123 -3.20 6.95 -4.16
N ASP A 124 -4.19 7.13 -5.04
CA ASP A 124 -4.96 8.37 -5.17
C ASP A 124 -5.80 8.66 -3.93
N LYS A 125 -6.50 7.65 -3.39
CA LYS A 125 -7.24 7.79 -2.13
C LYS A 125 -6.29 8.06 -0.95
N SER A 126 -5.13 7.41 -0.90
CA SER A 126 -4.09 7.68 0.09
C SER A 126 -3.57 9.12 0.00
N HIS A 127 -3.39 9.65 -1.22
CA HIS A 127 -3.05 11.06 -1.43
C HIS A 127 -4.14 12.02 -0.92
N GLN A 128 -5.41 11.73 -1.22
CA GLN A 128 -6.55 12.56 -0.78
C GLN A 128 -6.65 12.60 0.75
N ARG A 129 -6.53 11.44 1.40
CA ARG A 129 -6.51 11.31 2.88
C ARG A 129 -5.38 12.14 3.49
N PHE A 130 -4.19 12.09 2.90
CA PHE A 130 -3.04 12.89 3.34
C PHE A 130 -3.25 14.40 3.14
N SER A 131 -3.69 14.83 1.95
CA SER A 131 -3.86 16.24 1.60
C SER A 131 -4.96 16.95 2.40
N ALA A 132 -6.10 16.29 2.62
CA ALA A 132 -7.20 16.85 3.42
C ALA A 132 -6.78 17.12 4.87
N SER A 133 -5.88 16.30 5.40
CA SER A 133 -5.38 16.39 6.78
C SER A 133 -4.31 17.47 6.91
N TRP A 134 -3.43 17.62 5.91
CA TRP A 134 -2.45 18.71 5.87
C TRP A 134 -3.11 20.10 5.88
N ARG A 135 -4.26 20.24 5.21
CA ARG A 135 -5.05 21.48 5.29
C ARG A 135 -5.59 21.75 6.69
N ARG A 136 -6.01 20.72 7.45
CA ARG A 136 -6.49 20.89 8.83
C ARG A 136 -5.36 21.24 9.80
N ALA A 137 -4.20 20.59 9.66
CA ALA A 137 -3.02 20.85 10.50
C ALA A 137 -2.44 22.27 10.33
N LYS A 138 -2.79 23.00 9.26
CA LYS A 138 -2.44 24.42 9.09
C LYS A 138 -3.42 25.39 9.76
N VAL A 139 -4.62 24.91 10.12
CA VAL A 139 -5.73 25.73 10.65
C VAL A 139 -5.82 25.64 12.18
N THR A 140 -5.21 24.61 12.78
CA THR A 140 -4.97 24.43 14.22
C THR A 140 -3.55 24.81 14.57
#